data_AF-A0A287B2A0-F1
#
_entry.id   AF-A0A287B2A0-F1
#
_cell.length_a   1.000
_cell.length_b   1.000
_cell.length_c   1.000
_cell.angle_alpha   90.00
_cell.angle_beta   90.00
_cell.angle_gamma   90.00
#
_symmetry.space_group_name_H-M   'P 1'
#
loop_
_entity.id
_entity.type
_entity.pdbx_description
1 polymer ?
#
loop_
_entity_poly.entity_id
_entity_poly.type
_entity_poly.pdbx_seq_one_letter_code
_entity_poly.pdbx_strand_id
1 'polypeptide(L)'
;MAPTTTVSQRKLIKRKAPRGFLKRVFKRRKPHLRLTTDSDLLVHLNCLLFVHRLAEESRANACENKCGVIKKDHVLAAAKVILKKSRG
;
A
#
# COMPACT_ATOMS: atom_id res chain seq x y z
N MET A 1 -32.39 -9.39 9.37
CA MET A 1 -31.43 -8.33 9.74
C MET A 1 -30.02 -8.88 9.52
N ALA A 2 -29.25 -8.29 8.61
CA ALA A 2 -27.86 -8.70 8.37
C ALA A 2 -26.97 -8.27 9.55
N PRO A 3 -26.08 -9.14 10.06
CA PRO A 3 -25.18 -8.75 11.13
C PRO A 3 -24.17 -7.73 10.58
N THR A 4 -24.28 -6.49 11.05
CA THR A 4 -23.23 -5.48 10.87
C THR A 4 -22.01 -5.93 11.65
N THR A 5 -21.04 -6.52 10.95
CA THR A 5 -19.69 -6.77 11.46
C THR A 5 -18.95 -5.44 11.54
N THR A 6 -19.36 -4.57 12.46
CA THR A 6 -18.58 -3.41 12.87
C THR A 6 -17.35 -3.96 13.58
N VAL A 7 -16.27 -4.13 12.83
CA VAL A 7 -14.98 -4.58 13.35
C VAL A 7 -14.53 -3.56 14.41
N SER A 8 -14.73 -3.91 15.68
CA SER A 8 -14.18 -3.22 16.83
C SER A 8 -12.66 -3.41 16.83
N GLN A 9 -11.96 -2.65 15.99
CA GLN A 9 -10.50 -2.62 15.95
C GLN A 9 -9.99 -1.21 16.19
N ARG A 10 -10.18 -0.74 17.43
CA ARG A 10 -9.17 0.11 18.09
C ARG A 10 -7.94 -0.72 18.52
N LYS A 11 -7.57 -1.77 17.77
CA LYS A 11 -6.22 -2.33 17.87
C LYS A 11 -5.32 -1.23 17.32
N LEU A 12 -4.50 -0.60 18.16
CA LEU A 12 -3.65 0.56 17.86
C LEU A 12 -2.98 0.45 16.48
N ILE A 13 -3.64 0.95 15.44
CA ILE A 13 -3.03 1.09 14.12
C ILE A 13 -1.95 2.15 14.31
N LYS A 14 -0.69 1.73 14.25
CA LYS A 14 0.44 2.67 14.32
C LYS A 14 0.40 3.54 13.05
N ARG A 15 -0.15 4.75 13.17
CA ARG A 15 -0.24 5.73 12.08
C ARG A 15 1.06 6.50 11.84
N LYS A 16 2.10 6.25 12.65
CA LYS A 16 3.39 6.93 12.53
C LYS A 16 4.19 6.37 11.35
N ALA A 17 4.65 7.26 10.48
CA ALA A 17 5.51 6.91 9.35
C ALA A 17 6.83 6.25 9.83
N PRO A 18 7.26 5.14 9.20
CA PRO A 18 8.49 4.44 9.58
C PRO A 18 9.74 5.12 8.98
N ARG A 19 10.04 6.35 9.41
CA ARG A 19 11.07 7.24 8.84
C ARG A 19 12.45 6.57 8.67
N GLY A 20 12.95 5.93 9.73
CA GLY A 20 14.26 5.26 9.71
C GLY A 20 14.32 4.07 8.75
N PHE A 21 13.22 3.34 8.60
CA PHE A 21 13.12 2.27 7.61
C PHE A 21 13.17 2.83 6.19
N LEU A 22 12.38 3.86 5.90
CA LEU A 22 12.34 4.48 4.56
C LEU A 22 13.74 4.97 4.16
N LYS A 23 14.43 5.73 5.02
CA LYS A 23 15.79 6.22 4.76
C LYS A 23 16.77 5.07 4.45
N ARG A 24 16.71 3.95 5.19
CA ARG A 24 17.55 2.76 4.93
C ARG A 24 17.25 2.11 3.58
N VAL A 25 15.98 1.98 3.20
CA VAL A 25 15.59 1.40 1.91
C VAL A 25 16.14 2.23 0.75
N PHE A 26 16.04 3.56 0.81
CA PHE A 26 16.62 4.43 -0.21
C PHE A 26 18.13 4.34 -0.26
N LYS A 27 18.82 4.38 0.88
CA LYS A 27 20.27 4.25 0.91
C LYS A 27 20.77 2.91 0.37
N ARG A 28 20.06 1.82 0.63
CA ARG A 28 20.39 0.51 0.06
C ARG A 28 20.27 0.49 -1.46
N ARG A 29 19.25 1.15 -2.03
CA ARG A 29 18.98 1.12 -3.47
C ARG A 29 19.72 2.22 -4.27
N LYS A 30 19.98 3.36 -3.65
CA LYS A 30 20.67 4.52 -4.20
C LYS A 30 21.58 5.15 -3.12
N PRO A 31 22.81 4.64 -2.92
CA PRO A 31 23.70 5.08 -1.84
C PRO A 31 24.01 6.58 -1.85
N HIS A 32 24.20 7.15 -3.05
CA HIS A 32 24.55 8.55 -3.25
C HIS A 32 23.35 9.51 -3.20
N LEU A 33 22.11 9.00 -3.18
CA LEU A 33 20.92 9.85 -3.08
C LEU A 33 20.82 10.46 -1.69
N ARG A 34 20.67 11.78 -1.61
CA ARG A 34 20.40 12.52 -0.36
C ARG A 34 18.93 12.92 -0.35
N LEU A 35 18.22 12.48 0.69
CA LEU A 35 16.84 12.89 0.93
C LEU A 35 16.85 14.18 1.73
N THR A 36 16.19 15.21 1.22
CA THR A 36 15.97 16.47 1.93
C THR A 36 15.17 16.22 3.21
N THR A 37 15.27 17.12 4.19
CA THR A 37 14.49 17.07 5.43
C THR A 37 13.00 16.85 5.10
N ASP A 38 12.38 15.92 5.83
CA ASP A 38 10.97 15.54 5.72
C ASP A 38 10.46 15.01 4.36
N SER A 39 11.31 14.94 3.33
CA SER A 39 10.97 14.28 2.06
C SER A 39 10.58 12.81 2.23
N ASP A 40 11.04 12.16 3.32
CA ASP A 40 10.64 10.80 3.68
C ASP A 40 9.15 10.65 3.99
N LEU A 41 8.47 11.73 4.41
CA LEU A 41 7.02 11.74 4.64
C LEU A 41 6.24 11.76 3.32
N LEU A 42 6.71 12.50 2.32
CA LEU A 42 6.11 12.50 0.98
C LEU A 42 6.23 11.13 0.31
N VAL A 43 7.38 10.48 0.48
CA VAL A 43 7.53 9.09 0.03
C VAL A 43 6.57 8.17 0.77
N HIS A 44 6.43 8.33 2.09
CA HIS A 44 5.48 7.52 2.86
C HIS A 44 4.05 7.70 2.37
N LEU A 45 3.63 8.94 2.10
CA LEU A 45 2.33 9.25 1.52
C LEU A 45 2.16 8.55 0.17
N ASN A 46 3.15 8.62 -0.70
CA ASN A 46 3.10 7.92 -1.99
C ASN A 46 2.97 6.40 -1.81
N CYS A 47 3.68 5.79 -0.84
CA CYS A 47 3.49 4.38 -0.51
C CYS A 47 2.06 4.07 -0.01
N LEU A 48 1.46 4.94 0.81
CA LEU A 48 0.07 4.75 1.27
C LEU A 48 -0.91 4.83 0.11
N LEU A 49 -0.75 5.80 -0.78
CA LEU A 49 -1.58 5.94 -1.98
C LEU A 49 -1.42 4.76 -2.93
N PHE A 50 -0.19 4.24 -3.08
CA PHE A 50 0.08 3.02 -3.85
C PHE A 50 -0.68 1.81 -3.28
N VAL A 51 -0.57 1.57 -1.97
CA VAL A 51 -1.26 0.44 -1.30
C VAL A 51 -2.77 0.60 -1.38
N HIS A 52 -3.30 1.83 -1.24
CA HIS A 52 -4.72 2.10 -1.40
C HIS A 52 -5.21 1.73 -2.81
N ARG A 53 -4.53 2.21 -3.86
CA ARG A 53 -4.87 1.87 -5.26
C ARG A 53 -4.75 0.37 -5.53
N LEU A 54 -3.73 -0.28 -4.98
CA LEU A 54 -3.55 -1.73 -5.09
C LEU A 54 -4.68 -2.51 -4.42
N ALA A 55 -5.14 -2.07 -3.25
CA ALA A 55 -6.25 -2.69 -2.54
C ALA A 55 -7.57 -2.55 -3.31
N GLU A 56 -7.84 -1.36 -3.85
CA GLU A 56 -9.02 -1.09 -4.68
C GLU A 56 -9.05 -1.99 -5.93
N GLU A 57 -7.95 -2.04 -6.68
CA GLU A 57 -7.84 -2.85 -7.89
C GLU A 57 -7.88 -4.37 -7.57
N SER A 58 -7.26 -4.79 -6.46
CA SER A 58 -7.33 -6.20 -6.02
C SER A 58 -8.74 -6.60 -5.61
N ARG A 59 -9.49 -5.68 -4.99
CA ARG A 59 -10.90 -5.89 -4.63
C ARG A 59 -11.77 -5.99 -5.88
N ALA A 60 -11.59 -5.10 -6.86
CA ALA A 60 -12.31 -5.15 -8.13
C ALA A 60 -12.10 -6.51 -8.84
N ASN A 61 -10.84 -6.94 -8.95
CA ASN A 61 -10.49 -8.24 -9.53
C ASN A 61 -11.12 -9.42 -8.77
N ALA A 62 -11.20 -9.35 -7.44
CA ALA A 62 -11.86 -10.41 -6.66
C ALA A 62 -13.38 -10.44 -6.92
N CYS A 63 -14.02 -9.26 -6.99
CA CYS A 63 -15.45 -9.13 -7.29
C CYS A 63 -15.78 -9.65 -8.70
N GLU A 64 -14.98 -9.31 -9.71
CA GLU A 64 -15.15 -9.80 -11.09
C GLU A 64 -15.05 -11.34 -11.15
N ASN A 65 -14.14 -11.93 -10.36
CA ASN A 65 -13.97 -13.37 -10.24
C ASN A 65 -14.95 -14.04 -9.25
N LYS A 66 -15.99 -13.32 -8.79
CA LYS A 66 -17.01 -13.80 -7.81
C LYS A 66 -16.39 -14.41 -6.54
N CYS A 67 -15.23 -13.89 -6.12
CA CYS A 67 -14.51 -14.34 -4.94
C CYS A 67 -14.86 -13.47 -3.73
N GLY A 68 -15.26 -14.10 -2.60
CA GLY A 68 -15.53 -13.39 -1.35
C GLY A 68 -14.28 -12.93 -0.57
N VAL A 69 -13.08 -13.33 -1.02
CA VAL A 69 -11.80 -13.03 -0.36
C VAL A 69 -10.75 -12.66 -1.41
N ILE A 70 -9.88 -11.71 -1.09
CA ILE A 70 -8.74 -11.33 -1.95
C ILE A 70 -7.66 -12.43 -1.87
N LYS A 71 -7.49 -13.16 -2.97
CA LYS A 71 -6.44 -14.17 -3.17
C LYS A 71 -5.18 -13.57 -3.77
N LYS A 72 -4.08 -14.34 -3.70
CA LYS A 72 -2.77 -14.00 -4.28
C LYS A 72 -2.86 -13.59 -5.75
N ASP A 73 -3.67 -14.28 -6.55
CA ASP A 73 -3.75 -14.02 -7.98
C ASP A 73 -4.36 -12.66 -8.31
N HIS A 74 -5.37 -12.22 -7.53
CA HIS A 74 -5.97 -10.90 -7.68
C HIS A 74 -4.97 -9.79 -7.36
N VAL A 75 -4.15 -9.99 -6.31
CA VAL A 75 -3.07 -9.07 -5.93
C VAL A 75 -1.98 -9.03 -7.00
N LEU A 76 -1.59 -10.18 -7.55
CA LEU A 76 -0.57 -10.25 -8.61
C LEU A 76 -1.03 -9.54 -9.89
N ALA A 77 -2.28 -9.74 -10.30
CA ALA A 77 -2.86 -9.04 -11.44
C ALA A 77 -2.91 -7.53 -11.20
N ALA A 78 -3.44 -7.10 -10.06
CA ALA A 78 -3.52 -5.70 -9.68
C ALA A 78 -2.12 -5.05 -9.55
N ALA A 79 -1.15 -5.75 -8.97
CA ALA A 79 0.21 -5.25 -8.80
C ALA A 79 0.87 -4.89 -10.14
N LYS A 80 0.68 -5.71 -11.19
CA LYS A 80 1.20 -5.41 -12.53
C LYS A 80 0.66 -4.08 -13.06
N VAL A 81 -0.65 -3.86 -12.90
CA VAL A 81 -1.34 -2.64 -13.36
C VAL A 81 -0.91 -1.43 -12.54
N ILE A 82 -0.96 -1.52 -11.21
CA ILE A 82 -0.67 -0.38 -10.33
C ILE A 82 0.82 -0.02 -10.38
N LEU A 83 1.74 -0.99 -10.41
CA LEU A 83 3.17 -0.69 -10.59
C LEU A 83 3.44 0.04 -11.91
N LYS A 84 2.71 -0.29 -12.99
CA LYS A 84 2.81 0.41 -14.27
C LYS A 84 2.28 1.85 -14.16
N LYS A 85 1.14 2.06 -13.49
CA LYS A 85 0.54 3.39 -13.25
C LYS A 85 1.36 4.26 -12.29
N SER A 86 2.17 3.66 -11.43
CA SER A 86 3.01 4.36 -10.44
C SER A 86 4.41 4.70 -10.93
N ARG A 87 4.73 4.40 -12.19
CA ARG A 87 5.96 4.90 -12.80
C ARG A 87 5.83 6.42 -12.95
N GLY A 88 6.84 7.13 -12.48
CA GLY A 88 6.99 8.58 -12.68
C GLY A 88 7.57 8.90 -14.04
#